data_AF-A0A1Q4D794-F1
#
_entry.id   AF-A0A1Q4D794-F1
#
_cell.length_a   1.000
_cell.length_b   1.000
_cell.length_c   1.000
_cell.angle_alpha   90.00
_cell.angle_beta   90.00
_cell.angle_gamma   90.00
#
_symmetry.space_group_name_H-M   'P 1'
#
loop_
_entity.id
_entity.type
_entity.pdbx_description
1 polymer ?
#
loop_
_entity_poly.entity_id
_entity_poly.type
_entity_poly.pdbx_seq_one_letter_code
_entity_poly.pdbx_strand_id
1 'polypeptide(L)'
;MPRPVLLGAFLAATLLVIGVVLVAVLGPRVDELTALASAPGPAASPVAVPAAVVEGVHDALHDIDARCRPGRAGGNEIERDADVILRFAERYPDATFPIDDETGRIASLLTTARQGVQVCATATEDRIDRALPPRYRLRPTGPP
;
A
#
# COMPACT_ATOMS: atom_id res chain seq x y z
N MET A 1 16.76 -36.29 71.96
CA MET A 1 16.87 -36.77 70.58
C MET A 1 16.25 -35.73 69.65
N PRO A 2 17.04 -34.90 68.93
CA PRO A 2 16.47 -33.89 68.05
C PRO A 2 16.73 -34.16 66.55
N ARG A 3 15.71 -33.87 65.76
CA ARG A 3 15.68 -33.45 64.34
C ARG A 3 14.65 -32.31 64.26
N PRO A 4 14.49 -31.59 63.13
CA PRO A 4 15.42 -30.79 62.30
C PRO A 4 14.97 -29.29 62.32
N VAL A 5 15.57 -28.32 61.60
CA VAL A 5 15.21 -27.86 60.24
C VAL A 5 16.14 -26.67 59.83
N LEU A 6 16.55 -26.68 58.56
CA LEU A 6 17.08 -25.65 57.63
C LEU A 6 17.21 -24.17 58.10
N LEU A 7 18.34 -23.50 57.79
CA LEU A 7 18.41 -22.16 57.15
C LEU A 7 19.86 -21.66 56.95
N GLY A 8 20.09 -20.87 55.89
CA GLY A 8 21.16 -19.85 55.82
C GLY A 8 22.38 -20.25 54.98
N ALA A 9 22.46 -19.91 53.69
CA ALA A 9 22.75 -18.58 53.13
C ALA A 9 24.23 -18.14 53.29
N PHE A 10 24.75 -17.47 52.26
CA PHE A 10 26.09 -16.89 52.08
C PHE A 10 27.14 -17.73 51.34
N LEU A 11 26.99 -17.83 50.02
CA LEU A 11 28.11 -18.05 49.10
C LEU A 11 27.74 -17.59 47.67
N ALA A 12 27.60 -16.28 47.45
CA ALA A 12 27.45 -15.71 46.11
C ALA A 12 27.74 -14.19 46.13
N ALA A 13 29.00 -13.76 46.27
CA ALA A 13 29.31 -12.32 46.21
C ALA A 13 30.72 -11.95 45.70
N THR A 14 31.41 -12.81 44.93
CA THR A 14 32.82 -12.56 44.57
C THR A 14 33.20 -12.78 43.09
N LEU A 15 32.24 -12.84 42.16
CA LEU A 15 32.53 -12.98 40.72
C LEU A 15 31.70 -12.02 39.84
N LEU A 16 31.68 -10.72 40.15
CA LEU A 16 30.98 -9.74 39.32
C LEU A 16 31.73 -8.42 39.07
N VAL A 17 33.07 -8.39 39.22
CA VAL A 17 33.83 -7.12 39.12
C VAL A 17 34.88 -7.11 37.99
N ILE A 18 35.13 -8.23 37.30
CA ILE A 18 36.20 -8.29 36.28
C ILE A 18 35.68 -8.15 34.82
N GLY A 19 34.37 -8.22 34.58
CA GLY A 19 33.80 -8.13 33.22
C GLY A 19 33.56 -6.73 32.67
N VAL A 20 33.59 -5.68 33.49
CA VAL A 20 33.08 -4.34 33.10
C VAL A 20 34.15 -3.44 32.47
N VAL A 21 35.44 -3.75 32.62
CA VAL A 21 36.50 -2.80 32.22
C VAL A 21 36.98 -2.99 30.77
N LEU A 22 36.68 -4.11 30.09
CA LEU A 22 37.16 -4.35 28.72
C LEU A 22 36.21 -3.90 27.60
N VAL A 23 34.96 -3.53 27.90
CA VAL A 23 33.98 -3.09 26.89
C VAL A 23 34.07 -1.56 26.63
N ALA A 24 34.71 -0.80 27.52
CA ALA A 24 34.73 0.67 27.44
C ALA A 24 35.72 1.27 26.42
N VAL A 25 36.57 0.47 25.77
CA VAL A 25 37.64 1.01 24.88
C VAL A 25 37.35 0.81 23.38
N LEU A 26 36.36 -0.01 23.00
CA LEU A 26 36.01 -0.25 21.59
C LEU A 26 34.55 0.09 21.20
N GLY A 27 33.80 0.74 22.08
CA GLY A 27 32.34 0.87 21.95
C GLY A 27 31.75 2.27 21.77
N PRO A 28 32.24 3.15 20.87
CA PRO A 28 31.32 4.19 20.40
C PRO A 28 31.34 4.45 18.88
N ARG A 29 31.75 3.50 18.02
CA ARG A 29 31.81 3.75 16.56
C ARG A 29 30.82 2.97 15.68
N VAL A 30 30.01 2.08 16.23
CA VAL A 30 29.03 1.30 15.45
C VAL A 30 27.60 1.84 15.53
N ASP A 31 27.26 2.62 16.56
CA ASP A 31 25.91 3.19 16.69
C ASP A 31 25.66 4.37 15.73
N GLU A 32 26.69 5.15 15.40
CA GLU A 32 26.52 6.34 14.54
C GLU A 32 26.35 5.97 13.04
N LEU A 33 26.98 4.87 12.59
CA LEU A 33 26.80 4.36 11.23
C LEU A 33 25.47 3.61 11.04
N THR A 34 24.95 2.98 12.10
CA THR A 34 23.67 2.24 12.05
C THR A 34 22.47 3.19 12.18
N ALA A 35 22.62 4.29 12.91
CA ALA A 35 21.63 5.36 13.00
C ALA A 35 21.43 6.11 11.67
N LEU A 36 22.51 6.30 10.89
CA LEU A 36 22.41 6.88 9.53
C LEU A 36 21.81 5.91 8.50
N ALA A 37 21.91 4.60 8.72
CA ALA A 37 21.33 3.59 7.83
C ALA A 37 19.83 3.32 8.08
N SER A 38 19.29 3.80 9.20
CA SER A 38 17.89 3.57 9.62
C SER A 38 17.02 4.82 9.59
N ALA A 39 17.56 5.94 9.10
CA ALA A 39 16.71 7.09 8.81
C ALA A 39 15.73 6.68 7.70
N PRO A 40 14.41 6.72 7.93
CA PRO A 40 13.47 6.61 6.82
C PRO A 40 13.88 7.70 5.83
N GLY A 41 14.28 7.28 4.62
CA GLY A 41 14.57 8.22 3.54
C GLY A 41 13.40 9.20 3.41
N PRO A 42 13.64 10.44 2.97
CA PRO A 42 12.58 11.43 2.87
C PRO A 42 11.38 10.80 2.18
N ALA A 43 10.27 10.65 2.92
CA ALA A 43 9.03 10.20 2.32
C ALA A 43 8.77 11.17 1.17
N ALA A 44 8.74 10.64 -0.07
CA ALA A 44 8.48 11.45 -1.24
C ALA A 44 7.23 12.27 -0.93
N SER A 45 7.33 13.60 -1.07
CA SER A 45 6.18 14.47 -0.82
C SER A 45 5.02 13.98 -1.69
N PRO A 46 3.81 13.83 -1.12
CA PRO A 46 2.67 13.35 -1.89
C PRO A 46 2.51 14.21 -3.14
N VAL A 47 2.44 13.56 -4.30
CA VAL A 47 2.27 14.26 -5.58
C VAL A 47 0.93 14.96 -5.55
N ALA A 48 0.95 16.29 -5.54
CA ALA A 48 -0.26 17.10 -5.58
C ALA A 48 -0.91 16.96 -6.97
N VAL A 49 -2.06 16.30 -7.02
CA VAL A 49 -2.83 16.14 -8.25
C VAL A 49 -3.66 17.41 -8.48
N PRO A 50 -3.60 18.04 -9.68
CA PRO A 50 -4.44 19.20 -9.97
C PRO A 50 -5.93 18.87 -9.90
N ALA A 51 -6.74 19.73 -9.29
CA ALA A 51 -8.17 19.50 -9.09
C ALA A 51 -8.93 19.19 -10.40
N ALA A 52 -8.67 19.94 -11.47
CA ALA A 52 -9.29 19.72 -12.78
C ALA A 52 -8.98 18.34 -13.37
N VAL A 53 -7.83 17.74 -13.02
CA VAL A 53 -7.48 16.38 -13.46
C VAL A 53 -8.27 15.34 -12.67
N VAL A 54 -8.50 15.58 -11.37
CA VAL A 54 -9.33 14.73 -10.53
C VAL A 54 -10.79 14.78 -10.98
N GLU A 55 -11.31 15.97 -11.27
CA GLU A 55 -12.66 16.19 -11.81
C GLU A 55 -12.87 15.43 -13.11
N GLY A 56 -11.92 15.48 -14.06
CA GLY A 56 -12.03 14.72 -15.30
C GLY A 56 -12.06 13.20 -15.13
N VAL A 57 -11.42 12.67 -14.08
CA VAL A 57 -11.51 11.23 -13.73
C VAL A 57 -12.85 10.91 -13.07
N HIS A 58 -13.34 11.82 -12.24
CA HIS A 58 -14.63 11.68 -11.58
C HIS A 58 -15.77 11.66 -12.61
N ASP A 59 -15.78 12.60 -13.55
CA ASP A 59 -16.74 12.66 -14.65
C ASP A 59 -16.69 11.38 -15.50
N ALA A 60 -15.49 10.87 -15.80
CA ALA A 60 -15.32 9.63 -16.55
C ALA A 60 -15.93 8.42 -15.84
N LEU A 61 -15.83 8.33 -14.50
CA LEU A 61 -16.51 7.27 -13.74
C LEU A 61 -18.03 7.37 -13.87
N HIS A 62 -18.60 8.55 -13.67
CA HIS A 62 -20.04 8.77 -13.81
C HIS A 62 -20.54 8.48 -15.22
N ASP A 63 -19.76 8.85 -16.23
CA ASP A 63 -20.06 8.60 -17.63
C ASP A 63 -20.06 7.09 -17.97
N ILE A 64 -19.09 6.34 -17.45
CA ILE A 64 -19.05 4.88 -17.56
C ILE A 64 -20.33 4.29 -16.93
N ASP A 65 -20.64 4.64 -15.69
CA ASP A 65 -21.81 4.10 -14.98
C ASP A 65 -23.14 4.48 -15.66
N ALA A 66 -23.21 5.68 -16.21
CA ALA A 66 -24.40 6.15 -16.92
C ALA A 66 -24.62 5.39 -18.24
N ARG A 67 -23.55 5.04 -18.96
CA ARG A 67 -23.58 4.41 -20.29
C ARG A 67 -23.60 2.89 -20.23
N CYS A 68 -22.81 2.30 -19.33
CA CYS A 68 -22.67 0.86 -19.17
C CYS A 68 -23.85 0.28 -18.41
N ARG A 69 -24.87 -0.16 -19.16
CA ARG A 69 -26.08 -0.77 -18.59
C ARG A 69 -26.28 -2.18 -19.12
N PRO A 70 -26.89 -3.09 -18.33
CA PRO A 70 -27.23 -4.42 -18.82
C PRO A 70 -28.02 -4.38 -20.13
N GLY A 71 -27.61 -5.20 -21.09
CA GLY A 71 -28.24 -5.26 -22.41
C GLY A 71 -27.82 -4.18 -23.40
N ARG A 72 -26.87 -3.30 -23.04
CA ARG A 72 -26.19 -2.39 -23.97
C ARG A 72 -24.73 -2.80 -24.10
N ALA A 73 -24.28 -3.04 -25.32
CA ALA A 73 -22.85 -3.23 -25.57
C ALA A 73 -22.11 -1.93 -25.29
N GLY A 74 -20.90 -2.04 -24.75
CA GLY A 74 -19.99 -0.91 -24.63
C GLY A 74 -19.61 -0.37 -26.01
N GLY A 75 -19.24 0.91 -26.02
CA GLY A 75 -18.84 1.63 -27.23
C GLY A 75 -17.54 2.39 -27.02
N ASN A 76 -17.10 3.09 -28.07
CA ASN A 76 -15.87 3.87 -28.08
C ASN A 76 -15.82 4.94 -26.97
N GLU A 77 -16.98 5.41 -26.51
CA GLU A 77 -17.10 6.35 -25.39
C GLU A 77 -16.60 5.72 -24.09
N ILE A 78 -17.02 4.49 -23.77
CA ILE A 78 -16.59 3.77 -22.57
C ILE A 78 -15.08 3.50 -22.60
N GLU A 79 -14.54 3.15 -23.78
CA GLU A 79 -13.10 2.97 -23.94
C GLU A 79 -12.34 4.28 -23.70
N ARG A 80 -12.86 5.41 -24.20
CA ARG A 80 -12.25 6.73 -24.01
C ARG A 80 -12.25 7.15 -22.55
N ASP A 81 -13.34 6.93 -21.84
CA ASP A 81 -13.46 7.25 -20.41
C ASP A 81 -12.52 6.36 -19.58
N ALA A 82 -12.48 5.06 -19.88
CA ALA A 82 -11.53 4.14 -19.25
C ALA A 82 -10.07 4.55 -19.51
N ASP A 83 -9.75 5.08 -20.70
CA ASP A 83 -8.42 5.59 -20.99
C ASP A 83 -8.05 6.83 -20.16
N VAL A 84 -9.02 7.70 -19.82
CA VAL A 84 -8.79 8.82 -18.89
C VAL A 84 -8.36 8.28 -17.53
N ILE A 85 -9.07 7.29 -17.01
CA ILE A 85 -8.79 6.64 -15.74
C ILE A 85 -7.42 5.93 -15.75
N LEU A 86 -7.13 5.16 -16.81
CA LEU A 86 -5.86 4.43 -16.94
C LEU A 86 -4.66 5.37 -17.02
N ARG A 87 -4.75 6.45 -17.82
CA ARG A 87 -3.68 7.45 -17.90
C ARG A 87 -3.47 8.19 -16.57
N PHE A 88 -4.54 8.43 -15.83
CA PHE A 88 -4.45 9.01 -14.49
C PHE A 88 -3.69 8.08 -13.54
N ALA A 89 -4.07 6.79 -13.52
CA ALA A 89 -3.41 5.78 -12.70
C ALA A 89 -1.93 5.59 -13.04
N GLU A 90 -1.57 5.65 -14.32
CA GLU A 90 -0.17 5.57 -14.76
C GLU A 90 0.63 6.81 -14.33
N ARG A 91 0.05 8.00 -14.43
CA ARG A 91 0.74 9.26 -14.09
C ARG A 91 0.89 9.47 -12.58
N TYR A 92 -0.05 8.97 -11.80
CA TYR A 92 -0.14 9.23 -10.36
C TYR A 92 -0.30 7.93 -9.54
N PRO A 93 0.60 6.94 -9.68
CA PRO A 93 0.38 5.58 -9.17
C PRO A 93 0.19 5.51 -7.65
N ASP A 94 0.77 6.45 -6.91
CA ASP A 94 0.74 6.52 -5.44
C ASP A 94 -0.12 7.68 -4.90
N ALA A 95 -0.89 8.36 -5.76
CA ALA A 95 -1.65 9.52 -5.32
C ALA A 95 -2.87 9.16 -4.47
N THR A 96 -3.15 10.04 -3.53
CA THR A 96 -4.45 10.18 -2.85
C THR A 96 -5.11 11.45 -3.36
N PHE A 97 -6.41 11.40 -3.64
CA PHE A 97 -7.14 12.51 -4.25
C PHE A 97 -8.58 12.53 -3.71
N PRO A 98 -9.19 13.71 -3.56
CA PRO A 98 -10.59 13.79 -3.14
C PRO A 98 -11.51 13.36 -4.28
N ILE A 99 -12.46 12.48 -4.03
CA ILE A 99 -13.59 12.21 -4.92
C ILE A 99 -14.85 12.23 -4.07
N ASP A 100 -15.85 13.00 -4.51
CA ASP A 100 -17.04 13.27 -3.72
C ASP A 100 -16.68 13.74 -2.29
N ASP A 101 -17.20 13.04 -1.28
CA ASP A 101 -16.92 13.25 0.14
C ASP A 101 -15.83 12.31 0.70
N GLU A 102 -15.17 11.54 -0.17
CA GLU A 102 -14.18 10.53 0.19
C GLU A 102 -12.76 10.86 -0.29
N THR A 103 -11.77 10.18 0.30
CA THR A 103 -10.38 10.19 -0.19
C THR A 103 -10.11 8.93 -1.01
N GLY A 104 -10.03 9.11 -2.33
CA GLY A 104 -9.71 8.07 -3.30
C GLY A 104 -8.24 7.68 -3.31
N ARG A 105 -7.98 6.44 -3.75
CA ARG A 105 -6.66 5.90 -4.10
C ARG A 105 -6.74 5.28 -5.48
N ILE A 106 -5.61 5.13 -6.17
CA ILE A 106 -5.57 4.51 -7.50
C ILE A 106 -6.18 3.09 -7.52
N ALA A 107 -5.89 2.27 -6.51
CA ALA A 107 -6.43 0.92 -6.46
C ALA A 107 -7.97 0.90 -6.30
N SER A 108 -8.55 1.82 -5.52
CA SER A 108 -10.01 1.90 -5.38
C SER A 108 -10.65 2.43 -6.67
N LEU A 109 -10.07 3.48 -7.27
CA LEU A 109 -10.49 4.02 -8.57
C LEU A 109 -10.55 2.96 -9.66
N LEU A 110 -9.46 2.20 -9.86
CA LEU A 110 -9.40 1.15 -10.88
C LEU A 110 -10.37 0.00 -10.57
N THR A 111 -10.61 -0.32 -9.30
CA THR A 111 -11.58 -1.35 -8.92
C THR A 111 -13.00 -0.91 -9.24
N THR A 112 -13.36 0.33 -8.91
CA THR A 112 -14.66 0.93 -9.24
C THR A 112 -14.85 1.00 -10.75
N ALA A 113 -13.85 1.46 -11.51
CA ALA A 113 -13.92 1.53 -12.96
C ALA A 113 -14.11 0.14 -13.60
N ARG A 114 -13.39 -0.89 -13.11
CA ARG A 114 -13.57 -2.29 -13.56
C ARG A 114 -15.02 -2.75 -13.34
N GLN A 115 -15.55 -2.50 -12.15
CA GLN A 115 -16.95 -2.82 -11.81
C GLN A 115 -17.94 -2.08 -12.72
N GLY A 116 -17.68 -0.80 -13.01
CA GLY A 116 -18.53 0.02 -13.87
C GLY A 116 -18.65 -0.51 -15.29
N VAL A 117 -17.59 -1.15 -15.83
CA VAL A 117 -17.58 -1.66 -17.22
C VAL A 117 -17.96 -3.14 -17.36
N GLN A 118 -17.98 -3.90 -16.26
CA GLN A 118 -18.03 -5.38 -16.29
C GLN A 118 -19.23 -5.97 -17.07
N VAL A 119 -20.36 -5.25 -17.13
CA VAL A 119 -21.61 -5.77 -17.74
C VAL A 119 -21.74 -5.45 -19.23
N CYS A 120 -20.91 -4.56 -19.77
CA CYS A 120 -21.07 -4.08 -21.15
C CYS A 120 -19.77 -4.10 -21.96
N ALA A 121 -18.59 -4.06 -21.34
CA ALA A 121 -17.32 -3.88 -22.02
C ALA A 121 -16.20 -4.75 -21.41
N THR A 122 -16.32 -6.07 -21.57
CA THR A 122 -15.37 -7.06 -21.01
C THR A 122 -13.92 -6.84 -21.45
N ALA A 123 -13.68 -6.44 -22.71
CA ALA A 123 -12.34 -6.10 -23.17
C ALA A 123 -11.73 -4.90 -22.42
N THR A 124 -12.56 -3.90 -22.08
CA THR A 124 -12.16 -2.76 -21.25
C THR A 124 -11.95 -3.18 -19.81
N GLU A 125 -12.82 -4.03 -19.27
CA GLU A 125 -12.67 -4.64 -17.94
C GLU A 125 -11.29 -5.29 -17.79
N ASP A 126 -10.89 -6.14 -18.74
CA ASP A 126 -9.59 -6.82 -18.75
C ASP A 126 -8.41 -5.84 -18.77
N ARG A 127 -8.54 -4.72 -19.48
CA ARG A 127 -7.51 -3.67 -19.52
C ARG A 127 -7.35 -3.01 -18.16
N ILE A 128 -8.47 -2.67 -17.52
CA ILE A 128 -8.47 -2.08 -16.18
C ILE A 128 -7.94 -3.08 -15.15
N ASP A 129 -8.33 -4.35 -15.25
CA ASP A 129 -7.83 -5.42 -14.38
C ASP A 129 -6.31 -5.56 -14.45
N ARG A 130 -5.72 -5.54 -15.65
CA ARG A 130 -4.26 -5.59 -15.80
C ARG A 130 -3.53 -4.41 -15.16
N ALA A 131 -4.16 -3.24 -15.10
CA ALA A 131 -3.60 -2.05 -14.46
C ALA A 131 -3.65 -2.10 -12.92
N LEU A 132 -4.52 -2.92 -12.34
CA LEU A 132 -4.59 -3.09 -10.89
C LEU A 132 -3.31 -3.73 -10.33
N PRO A 133 -2.93 -3.43 -9.06
CA PRO A 133 -1.91 -4.19 -8.37
C PRO A 133 -2.29 -5.69 -8.31
N PRO A 134 -1.32 -6.63 -8.39
CA PRO A 134 -1.59 -8.07 -8.51
C PRO A 134 -2.60 -8.64 -7.51
N ARG A 135 -2.60 -8.12 -6.27
CA ARG A 135 -3.51 -8.55 -5.19
C ARG A 135 -4.98 -8.20 -5.40
N TYR A 136 -5.29 -7.28 -6.32
CA TYR A 136 -6.65 -6.84 -6.65
C TYR A 136 -7.11 -7.34 -8.02
N ARG A 137 -6.23 -7.95 -8.81
CA ARG A 137 -6.57 -8.51 -10.12
C ARG A 137 -7.48 -9.72 -9.95
N LEU A 138 -8.40 -9.90 -10.88
CA LEU A 138 -9.15 -11.12 -10.98
C LEU A 138 -8.20 -12.27 -11.30
N ARG A 139 -8.44 -13.44 -10.71
CA ARG A 139 -7.71 -14.64 -11.13
C ARG A 139 -8.23 -15.04 -12.51
N PRO A 140 -7.35 -15.42 -13.46
CA PRO A 140 -7.79 -16.00 -14.71
C PRO A 140 -8.69 -17.21 -14.43
N THR A 141 -9.91 -17.17 -14.94
CA THR A 141 -10.86 -18.29 -14.89
C THR A 141 -10.61 -19.19 -16.11
N GLY A 142 -9.43 -19.82 -16.18
CA GLY A 142 -9.06 -20.74 -17.26
C GLY A 142 -7.95 -21.71 -16.83
N PRO A 143 -7.87 -22.92 -17.43
CA PRO A 143 -6.79 -23.86 -17.12
C PRO A 143 -5.44 -23.37 -17.68
N PRO A 144 -4.32 -23.78 -17.05
CA PRO A 144 -2.96 -23.35 -17.43
C PRO A 144 -2.52 -23.81 -18.82
#